data_AF-A0AAW4S8M3-F1
#
_entry.id   AF-A0AAW4S8M3-F1
#
_cell.length_a   1.000
_cell.length_b   1.000
_cell.length_c   1.000
_cell.angle_alpha   90.00
_cell.angle_beta   90.00
_cell.angle_gamma   90.00
#
_symmetry.space_group_name_H-M   'P 1'
#
loop_
_entity.id
_entity.type
_entity.pdbx_description
1 polymer ?
#
loop_
_entity_poly.entity_id
_entity_poly.type
_entity_poly.pdbx_seq_one_letter_code
_entity_poly.pdbx_strand_id
1 'polypeptide(L)'
;MTFDRDRLVTFWKQAVDPLLTNGPFQAAREQRDQRGIEFNVRIITLGGEYALSPYVEGLGAFLCTYGFNTHIEPGVSVPISKRTDFQDSDIIIVFPLSSDLETLCLELAQDHAARMIVCVPSGDDGKVYCRLIREKYGVETVTLQAHDPLKANTCRCGVDLARHCANYLMKKVNQTIRQLRLRNTVVVLIHGIRTRALWQGPIRQTLERAGLVAIPTNYNKLDVVRFLLPFEFTKRRTIRRVESDVRSVRAKFPEADLSILAHSFGTFITGRLILNEEHNFSRIVLCGSILPIEFEFASAASRFSEIVNEVGSSDIWPAAAAKLGRRYGPTGSFGFNRPFVRDRRHAKFGHSSFLNAEFCKRFWVPYFCDGEVDAGDADASPSLLVRLIDSMPSVWVTFWVSIALLSSTSIYRFFF
;
A
#
# COMPACT_ATOMS: atom_id res chain seq x y z
N MET A 1 -41.69 30.95 -8.17
CA MET A 1 -42.00 29.80 -7.29
C MET A 1 -40.98 29.82 -6.17
N THR A 2 -41.42 30.02 -4.92
CA THR A 2 -40.54 29.99 -3.75
C THR A 2 -40.23 28.55 -3.41
N PHE A 3 -38.97 28.15 -3.58
CA PHE A 3 -38.48 26.82 -3.21
C PHE A 3 -38.38 26.71 -1.68
N ASP A 4 -38.91 25.63 -1.10
CA ASP A 4 -38.75 25.31 0.31
C ASP A 4 -37.47 24.50 0.52
N ARG A 5 -36.45 25.16 1.07
CA ARG A 5 -35.12 24.59 1.36
C ARG A 5 -35.22 23.33 2.22
N ASP A 6 -36.02 23.36 3.28
CA ASP A 6 -36.05 22.31 4.29
C ASP A 6 -36.76 21.05 3.75
N ARG A 7 -37.76 21.23 2.88
CA ARG A 7 -38.37 20.11 2.13
C ARG A 7 -37.38 19.41 1.21
N LEU A 8 -36.55 20.15 0.48
CA LEU A 8 -35.52 19.58 -0.40
C LEU A 8 -34.46 18.78 0.38
N VAL A 9 -33.97 19.35 1.50
CA VAL A 9 -33.02 18.68 2.39
C VAL A 9 -33.62 17.38 2.93
N THR A 10 -34.88 17.40 3.37
CA THR A 10 -35.56 16.21 3.91
C THR A 10 -35.70 15.12 2.85
N PHE A 11 -36.10 15.50 1.63
CA PHE A 11 -36.22 14.57 0.50
C PHE A 11 -34.89 13.89 0.18
N TRP A 12 -33.80 14.66 0.05
CA TRP A 12 -32.49 14.09 -0.24
C TRP A 12 -31.97 13.20 0.90
N LYS A 13 -32.19 13.57 2.17
CA LYS A 13 -31.83 12.71 3.31
C LYS A 13 -32.52 11.36 3.24
N GLN A 14 -33.83 11.33 3.01
CA GLN A 14 -34.55 10.06 2.88
C GLN A 14 -34.00 9.17 1.75
N ALA A 15 -33.54 9.76 0.65
CA ALA A 15 -32.96 9.02 -0.47
C ALA A 15 -31.49 8.59 -0.23
N VAL A 16 -30.72 9.37 0.52
CA VAL A 16 -29.28 9.18 0.70
C VAL A 16 -28.93 8.42 1.97
N ASP A 17 -29.73 8.54 3.02
CA ASP A 17 -29.47 7.88 4.30
C ASP A 17 -29.26 6.37 4.13
N PRO A 18 -30.10 5.62 3.39
CA PRO A 18 -29.83 4.19 3.16
C PRO A 18 -28.49 3.90 2.46
N LEU A 19 -27.96 4.85 1.68
CA LEU A 19 -26.72 4.73 0.91
C LEU A 19 -25.48 5.11 1.72
N LEU A 20 -25.60 6.08 2.63
CA LEU A 20 -24.45 6.68 3.32
C LEU A 20 -24.42 6.41 4.84
N THR A 21 -25.51 5.96 5.45
CA THR A 21 -25.52 5.71 6.91
C THR A 21 -24.98 4.34 7.29
N ASN A 22 -24.74 3.43 6.34
CA ASN A 22 -24.16 2.12 6.59
C ASN A 22 -23.04 1.83 5.60
N GLY A 23 -21.90 1.31 6.08
CA GLY A 23 -20.82 0.79 5.23
C GLY A 23 -19.59 1.71 5.09
N PRO A 24 -18.86 1.65 3.96
CA PRO A 24 -17.52 2.25 3.81
C PRO A 24 -17.46 3.76 4.06
N PHE A 25 -18.53 4.50 3.73
CA PHE A 25 -18.58 5.94 3.94
C PHE A 25 -18.66 6.32 5.42
N GLN A 26 -19.47 5.62 6.21
CA GLN A 26 -19.54 5.85 7.66
C GLN A 26 -18.17 5.63 8.31
N ALA A 27 -17.50 4.52 7.98
CA ALA A 27 -16.16 4.23 8.47
C ALA A 27 -15.15 5.33 8.09
N ALA A 28 -15.19 5.82 6.86
CA ALA A 28 -14.33 6.92 6.41
C ALA A 28 -14.63 8.23 7.16
N ARG A 29 -15.89 8.52 7.46
CA ARG A 29 -16.30 9.69 8.25
C ARG A 29 -15.80 9.61 9.70
N GLU A 30 -15.96 8.46 10.36
CA GLU A 30 -15.44 8.24 11.71
C GLU A 30 -13.93 8.38 11.76
N GLN A 31 -13.21 7.82 10.77
CA GLN A 31 -11.76 7.95 10.67
C GLN A 31 -11.30 9.40 10.41
N ARG A 32 -12.05 10.14 9.60
CA ARG A 32 -11.83 11.56 9.36
C ARG A 32 -11.93 12.34 10.67
N ASP A 33 -13.01 12.12 11.42
CA ASP A 33 -13.30 12.83 12.67
C ASP A 33 -12.25 12.52 13.74
N GLN A 34 -11.88 11.24 13.90
CA GLN A 34 -10.82 10.80 14.83
C GLN A 34 -9.45 11.42 14.53
N ARG A 35 -9.17 11.72 13.25
CA ARG A 35 -7.85 12.17 12.77
C ARG A 35 -7.80 13.66 12.44
N GLY A 36 -8.90 14.39 12.63
CA GLY A 36 -8.99 15.81 12.29
C GLY A 36 -8.74 16.10 10.81
N ILE A 37 -9.17 15.20 9.90
CA ILE A 37 -9.00 15.41 8.46
C ILE A 37 -10.09 16.37 7.98
N GLU A 38 -9.73 17.57 7.55
CA GLU A 38 -10.71 18.49 6.96
C GLU A 38 -11.13 18.01 5.56
N PHE A 39 -12.38 18.28 5.18
CA PHE A 39 -12.89 18.01 3.83
C PHE A 39 -13.73 19.17 3.32
N ASN A 40 -13.15 19.97 2.43
CA ASN A 40 -13.71 21.23 1.97
C ASN A 40 -14.40 21.07 0.61
N VAL A 41 -15.69 21.38 0.57
CA VAL A 41 -16.49 21.39 -0.66
C VAL A 41 -16.83 22.84 -0.98
N ARG A 42 -16.50 23.27 -2.20
CA ARG A 42 -16.83 24.63 -2.62
C ARG A 42 -17.83 24.60 -3.76
N ILE A 43 -18.91 25.37 -3.63
CA ILE A 43 -19.99 25.43 -4.60
C ILE A 43 -19.98 26.80 -5.26
N ILE A 44 -19.78 26.83 -6.57
CA ILE A 44 -19.74 28.05 -7.39
C ILE A 44 -21.05 28.17 -8.16
N THR A 45 -21.75 29.29 -7.97
CA THR A 45 -23.07 29.55 -8.60
C THR A 45 -23.21 31.01 -9.02
N LEU A 46 -24.34 31.37 -9.64
CA LEU A 46 -24.69 32.75 -9.98
C LEU A 46 -24.77 33.62 -8.72
N GLY A 47 -24.16 34.80 -8.76
CA GLY A 47 -24.36 35.84 -7.75
C GLY A 47 -25.63 36.66 -7.98
N GLY A 48 -26.19 37.28 -6.93
CA GLY A 48 -27.33 38.20 -7.01
C GLY A 48 -28.72 37.56 -6.87
N GLU A 49 -29.78 38.33 -7.15
CA GLU A 49 -31.20 37.94 -7.00
C GLU A 49 -31.65 36.80 -7.93
N TYR A 50 -30.83 36.43 -8.94
CA TYR A 50 -31.06 35.31 -9.84
C TYR A 50 -30.45 33.99 -9.36
N ALA A 51 -29.86 33.97 -8.17
CA ALA A 51 -29.39 32.75 -7.56
C ALA A 51 -30.54 31.73 -7.50
N LEU A 52 -30.26 30.49 -7.84
CA LEU A 52 -31.00 29.31 -7.37
C LEU A 52 -30.88 29.17 -5.82
N SER A 53 -31.03 30.29 -5.09
CA SER A 53 -30.62 30.51 -3.71
C SER A 53 -31.13 29.40 -2.80
N PRO A 54 -32.43 29.03 -2.78
CA PRO A 54 -32.87 28.00 -1.86
C PRO A 54 -32.41 26.59 -2.25
N TYR A 55 -32.17 26.33 -3.54
CA TYR A 55 -31.74 25.01 -4.02
C TYR A 55 -30.25 24.78 -3.74
N VAL A 56 -29.40 25.75 -4.07
CA VAL A 56 -27.95 25.67 -3.83
C VAL A 56 -27.65 25.77 -2.33
N GLU A 57 -28.35 26.63 -1.60
CA GLU A 57 -28.28 26.68 -0.14
C GLU A 57 -28.81 25.39 0.49
N GLY A 58 -29.90 24.83 -0.04
CA GLY A 58 -30.42 23.53 0.39
C GLY A 58 -29.41 22.41 0.16
N LEU A 59 -28.72 22.40 -0.97
CA LEU A 59 -27.66 21.46 -1.26
C LEU A 59 -26.47 21.63 -0.30
N GLY A 60 -26.04 22.87 -0.05
CA GLY A 60 -24.98 23.15 0.90
C GLY A 60 -25.33 22.67 2.31
N ALA A 61 -26.53 23.01 2.79
CA ALA A 61 -27.06 22.55 4.08
C ALA A 61 -27.16 21.02 4.14
N PHE A 62 -27.61 20.39 3.06
CA PHE A 62 -27.70 18.94 2.93
C PHE A 62 -26.31 18.28 3.06
N LEU A 63 -25.30 18.76 2.33
CA LEU A 63 -23.93 18.25 2.42
C LEU A 63 -23.32 18.46 3.82
N CYS A 64 -23.57 19.60 4.45
CA CYS A 64 -23.16 19.85 5.84
C CYS A 64 -23.72 18.81 6.82
N THR A 65 -24.90 18.23 6.56
CA THR A 65 -25.47 17.19 7.45
C THR A 65 -24.68 15.87 7.45
N TYR A 66 -23.88 15.64 6.40
CA TYR A 66 -22.91 14.53 6.34
C TYR A 66 -21.49 14.95 6.78
N GLY A 67 -21.35 16.17 7.29
CA GLY A 67 -20.11 16.71 7.83
C GLY A 67 -19.14 17.26 6.79
N PHE A 68 -19.59 17.55 5.56
CA PHE A 68 -18.74 18.24 4.57
C PHE A 68 -18.65 19.74 4.90
N ASN A 69 -17.44 20.31 4.93
CA ASN A 69 -17.25 21.74 5.15
C ASN A 69 -17.58 22.49 3.84
N THR A 70 -18.84 22.93 3.72
CA THR A 70 -19.36 23.44 2.44
C THR A 70 -19.39 24.96 2.40
N HIS A 71 -18.73 25.54 1.41
CA HIS A 71 -18.70 26.99 1.15
C HIS A 71 -19.39 27.30 -0.17
N ILE A 72 -20.32 28.27 -0.17
CA ILE A 72 -21.03 28.70 -1.38
C ILE A 72 -20.48 30.06 -1.80
N GLU A 73 -20.07 30.19 -3.05
CA GLU A 73 -19.46 31.39 -3.59
C GLU A 73 -20.13 31.86 -4.89
N PRO A 74 -20.32 33.18 -5.06
CA PRO A 74 -20.72 33.74 -6.34
C PRO A 74 -19.54 33.68 -7.34
N GLY A 75 -19.79 33.12 -8.53
CA GLY A 75 -18.76 32.95 -9.55
C GLY A 75 -18.36 34.24 -10.27
N VAL A 76 -19.21 35.28 -10.28
CA VAL A 76 -19.06 36.43 -11.19
C VAL A 76 -18.27 37.61 -10.59
N SER A 77 -17.96 37.64 -9.29
CA SER A 77 -17.43 38.86 -8.66
C SER A 77 -15.90 39.02 -8.65
N VAL A 78 -15.10 38.02 -9.02
CA VAL A 78 -13.62 38.10 -8.96
C VAL A 78 -12.95 37.26 -10.07
N PRO A 79 -12.02 37.82 -10.88
CA PRO A 79 -11.23 37.08 -11.86
C PRO A 79 -10.41 35.92 -11.24
N ILE A 80 -10.35 34.77 -11.91
CA ILE A 80 -9.67 33.54 -11.40
C ILE A 80 -8.19 33.78 -11.11
N SER A 81 -7.51 34.61 -11.90
CA SER A 81 -6.09 34.93 -11.72
C SER A 81 -5.76 35.59 -10.37
N LYS A 82 -6.77 36.01 -9.60
CA LYS A 82 -6.66 36.55 -8.25
C LYS A 82 -7.23 35.64 -7.16
N ARG A 83 -7.76 34.47 -7.52
CA ARG A 83 -8.38 33.49 -6.61
C ARG A 83 -7.36 32.43 -6.19
N THR A 84 -6.57 32.73 -5.16
CA THR A 84 -5.67 31.76 -4.49
C THR A 84 -6.42 30.74 -3.62
N ASP A 85 -7.72 30.94 -3.45
CA ASP A 85 -8.59 30.30 -2.48
C ASP A 85 -9.04 28.90 -2.90
N PHE A 86 -9.15 28.58 -4.19
CA PHE A 86 -9.54 27.22 -4.61
C PHE A 86 -8.50 26.13 -4.29
N GLN A 87 -7.27 26.48 -3.90
CA GLN A 87 -6.25 25.49 -3.56
C GLN A 87 -6.63 24.65 -2.34
N ASP A 88 -7.38 25.22 -1.39
CA ASP A 88 -7.79 24.56 -0.14
C ASP A 88 -8.98 23.58 -0.29
N SER A 89 -9.57 23.53 -1.48
CA SER A 89 -10.82 22.84 -1.75
C SER A 89 -10.56 21.41 -2.23
N ASP A 90 -11.22 20.44 -1.60
CA ASP A 90 -11.14 19.03 -2.00
C ASP A 90 -12.06 18.71 -3.16
N ILE A 91 -13.18 19.43 -3.26
CA ILE A 91 -14.13 19.35 -4.37
C ILE A 91 -14.59 20.75 -4.74
N ILE A 92 -14.68 21.00 -6.04
CA ILE A 92 -15.28 22.21 -6.62
C ILE A 92 -16.52 21.78 -7.39
N ILE A 93 -17.70 22.24 -6.96
CA ILE A 93 -18.98 22.00 -7.63
C ILE A 93 -19.36 23.28 -8.37
N VAL A 94 -19.53 23.22 -9.68
CA VAL A 94 -19.84 24.41 -10.49
C VAL A 94 -21.22 24.26 -11.14
N PHE A 95 -22.01 25.31 -11.05
CA PHE A 95 -23.32 25.45 -11.69
C PHE A 95 -23.21 26.45 -12.86
N PRO A 96 -22.81 26.02 -14.08
CA PRO A 96 -22.68 26.89 -15.25
C PRO A 96 -24.05 27.29 -15.79
N LEU A 97 -24.66 28.30 -15.17
CA LEU A 97 -26.03 28.75 -15.49
C LEU A 97 -26.06 30.08 -16.27
N SER A 98 -24.88 30.62 -16.61
CA SER A 98 -24.69 31.75 -17.50
C SER A 98 -23.44 31.55 -18.34
N SER A 99 -23.31 32.31 -19.44
CA SER A 99 -22.11 32.36 -20.27
C SER A 99 -20.83 32.66 -19.46
N ASP A 100 -20.94 33.52 -18.46
CA ASP A 100 -19.80 33.88 -17.61
C ASP A 100 -19.36 32.72 -16.73
N LEU A 101 -20.33 31.97 -16.18
CA LEU A 101 -20.04 30.77 -15.39
C LEU A 101 -19.59 29.59 -16.24
N GLU A 102 -20.08 29.47 -17.48
CA GLU A 102 -19.54 28.51 -18.44
C GLU A 102 -18.07 28.80 -18.75
N THR A 103 -17.73 30.07 -18.96
CA THR A 103 -16.34 30.50 -19.19
C THR A 103 -15.47 30.19 -17.96
N LEU A 104 -15.91 30.59 -16.77
CA LEU A 104 -15.27 30.27 -15.49
C LEU A 104 -15.09 28.76 -15.30
N CYS A 105 -16.11 27.96 -15.64
CA CYS A 105 -16.09 26.51 -15.54
C CYS A 105 -15.03 25.89 -16.47
N LEU A 106 -14.89 26.40 -17.70
CA LEU A 106 -13.86 25.96 -18.63
C LEU A 106 -12.45 26.35 -18.17
N GLU A 107 -12.28 27.50 -17.54
CA GLU A 107 -11.00 27.93 -16.97
C GLU A 107 -10.62 27.06 -15.76
N LEU A 108 -11.55 26.84 -14.81
CA LEU A 108 -11.32 25.96 -13.66
C LEU A 108 -11.02 24.52 -14.06
N ALA A 109 -11.66 24.02 -15.14
CA ALA A 109 -11.42 22.67 -15.63
C ALA A 109 -9.97 22.46 -16.11
N GLN A 110 -9.26 23.50 -16.54
CA GLN A 110 -7.86 23.37 -16.97
C GLN A 110 -6.95 22.97 -15.80
N ASP A 111 -7.16 23.57 -14.62
CA ASP A 111 -6.28 23.40 -13.47
C ASP A 111 -6.83 22.42 -12.42
N HIS A 112 -8.14 22.16 -12.42
CA HIS A 112 -8.83 21.49 -11.32
C HIS A 112 -9.76 20.35 -11.74
N ALA A 113 -9.69 19.88 -12.99
CA ALA A 113 -10.61 18.85 -13.50
C ALA A 113 -10.74 17.62 -12.59
N ALA A 114 -9.63 17.14 -12.02
CA ALA A 114 -9.59 15.93 -11.19
C ALA A 114 -10.32 16.05 -9.85
N ARG A 115 -10.80 17.24 -9.47
CA ARG A 115 -11.55 17.52 -8.24
C ARG A 115 -12.83 18.32 -8.50
N MET A 116 -13.27 18.38 -9.75
CA MET A 116 -14.37 19.23 -10.18
C MET A 116 -15.58 18.40 -10.56
N ILE A 117 -16.77 18.87 -10.16
CA ILE A 117 -18.06 18.32 -10.56
C ILE A 117 -18.87 19.45 -11.16
N VAL A 118 -19.40 19.22 -12.37
CA VAL A 118 -20.17 20.25 -13.07
C VAL A 118 -21.63 19.84 -13.14
N CYS A 119 -22.49 20.69 -12.56
CA CYS A 119 -23.92 20.50 -12.48
C CYS A 119 -24.58 21.17 -13.69
N VAL A 120 -24.92 20.39 -14.72
CA VAL A 120 -25.37 20.92 -16.02
C VAL A 120 -26.89 20.79 -16.17
N PRO A 121 -27.61 21.85 -16.62
CA PRO A 121 -29.04 21.77 -16.89
C PRO A 121 -29.43 20.63 -17.84
N SER A 122 -30.60 20.03 -17.61
CA SER A 122 -31.19 19.08 -18.54
C SER A 122 -31.68 19.81 -19.79
N GLY A 123 -31.27 19.35 -20.97
CA GLY A 123 -31.61 19.96 -22.25
C GLY A 123 -30.56 19.61 -23.30
N ASP A 124 -30.81 19.91 -24.57
CA ASP A 124 -29.86 19.58 -25.64
C ASP A 124 -28.57 20.42 -25.55
N ASP A 125 -28.68 21.71 -25.20
CA ASP A 125 -27.52 22.58 -24.95
C ASP A 125 -26.67 22.05 -23.77
N GLY A 126 -27.33 21.65 -22.68
CA GLY A 126 -26.67 21.05 -21.53
C GLY A 126 -26.00 19.70 -21.85
N LYS A 127 -26.57 18.89 -22.74
CA LYS A 127 -25.92 17.65 -23.21
C LYS A 127 -24.66 17.93 -24.02
N VAL A 128 -24.70 18.95 -24.89
CA VAL A 128 -23.54 19.37 -25.69
C VAL A 128 -22.43 19.86 -24.76
N TYR A 129 -22.76 20.72 -23.80
CA TYR A 129 -21.80 21.23 -22.81
C TYR A 129 -21.21 20.10 -21.93
N CYS A 130 -22.07 19.19 -21.45
CA CYS A 130 -21.64 17.97 -20.73
C CYS A 130 -20.62 17.16 -21.52
N ARG A 131 -20.87 16.95 -22.82
CA ARG A 131 -19.98 16.17 -23.68
C ARG A 131 -18.64 16.88 -23.83
N LEU A 132 -18.66 18.17 -24.12
CA LEU A 132 -17.46 18.99 -24.27
C LEU A 132 -16.56 18.90 -23.03
N ILE A 133 -17.12 19.11 -21.84
CA ILE A 133 -16.30 19.18 -20.62
C ILE A 133 -15.75 17.81 -20.19
N ARG A 134 -16.53 16.74 -20.41
CA ARG A 134 -16.09 15.36 -20.15
C ARG A 134 -14.99 14.93 -21.12
N GLU A 135 -15.20 15.14 -22.42
CA GLU A 135 -14.26 14.67 -23.44
C GLU A 135 -12.95 15.48 -23.44
N LYS A 136 -13.05 16.80 -23.25
CA LYS A 136 -11.87 17.68 -23.31
C LYS A 136 -11.05 17.67 -22.02
N TYR A 137 -11.71 17.62 -20.86
CA TYR A 137 -11.04 17.81 -19.57
C TYR A 137 -11.19 16.63 -18.60
N GLY A 138 -12.03 15.63 -18.90
CA GLY A 138 -12.24 14.48 -18.01
C GLY A 138 -13.02 14.82 -16.74
N VAL A 139 -13.81 15.90 -16.74
CA VAL A 139 -14.55 16.39 -15.58
C VAL A 139 -15.84 15.59 -15.36
N GLU A 140 -16.15 15.23 -14.11
CA GLU A 140 -17.41 14.58 -13.77
C GLU A 140 -18.57 15.56 -13.90
N THR A 141 -19.73 15.10 -14.41
CA THR A 141 -20.91 15.96 -14.54
C THR A 141 -22.16 15.31 -13.97
N VAL A 142 -22.99 16.11 -13.32
CA VAL A 142 -24.29 15.73 -12.75
C VAL A 142 -25.37 16.53 -13.47
N THR A 143 -26.46 15.86 -13.84
CA THR A 143 -27.58 16.53 -14.53
C THR A 143 -28.48 17.24 -13.52
N LEU A 144 -28.73 18.52 -13.74
CA LEU A 144 -29.73 19.31 -13.05
C LEU A 144 -31.05 19.23 -13.80
N GLN A 145 -32.10 18.71 -13.16
CA GLN A 145 -33.40 18.64 -13.81
C GLN A 145 -34.03 20.04 -13.88
N ALA A 146 -34.53 20.42 -15.06
CA ALA A 146 -35.12 21.74 -15.33
C ALA A 146 -36.52 21.95 -14.72
N HIS A 147 -37.16 20.90 -14.17
CA HIS A 147 -38.52 20.94 -13.63
C HIS A 147 -38.56 20.89 -12.10
N ASP A 148 -39.68 21.34 -11.51
CA ASP A 148 -39.95 21.37 -10.07
C ASP A 148 -39.52 20.06 -9.39
N PRO A 149 -38.37 20.06 -8.68
CA PRO A 149 -37.74 18.85 -8.16
C PRO A 149 -38.61 18.14 -7.11
N LEU A 150 -39.54 18.87 -6.49
CA LEU A 150 -40.49 18.34 -5.50
C LEU A 150 -41.71 17.68 -6.15
N LYS A 151 -42.08 18.05 -7.39
CA LYS A 151 -43.21 17.43 -8.11
C LYS A 151 -42.86 16.13 -8.79
N ALA A 152 -41.60 15.98 -9.21
CA ALA A 152 -41.22 14.86 -10.06
C ALA A 152 -40.71 13.63 -9.26
N ASN A 153 -40.46 13.74 -7.95
CA ASN A 153 -39.85 12.66 -7.14
C ASN A 153 -38.54 12.09 -7.75
N THR A 154 -37.93 12.81 -8.69
CA THR A 154 -36.83 12.37 -9.56
C THR A 154 -35.58 13.24 -9.41
N CYS A 155 -35.57 14.18 -8.46
CA CYS A 155 -34.46 15.09 -8.20
C CYS A 155 -33.24 14.33 -7.62
N ARG A 156 -32.46 13.70 -8.50
CA ARG A 156 -31.30 12.86 -8.13
C ARG A 156 -30.00 13.61 -7.97
N CYS A 157 -29.90 14.83 -8.47
CA CYS A 157 -28.71 15.68 -8.37
C CYS A 157 -28.13 15.78 -6.94
N GLY A 158 -28.95 15.97 -5.90
CA GLY A 158 -28.47 15.99 -4.52
C GLY A 158 -27.91 14.63 -4.07
N VAL A 159 -28.60 13.55 -4.47
CA VAL A 159 -28.16 12.16 -4.24
C VAL A 159 -26.83 11.86 -4.93
N ASP A 160 -26.72 12.23 -6.21
CA ASP A 160 -25.53 11.99 -7.02
C ASP A 160 -24.35 12.83 -6.53
N LEU A 161 -24.56 14.10 -6.19
CA LEU A 161 -23.53 14.95 -5.60
C LEU A 161 -23.06 14.43 -4.25
N ALA A 162 -23.97 14.01 -3.36
CA ALA A 162 -23.56 13.39 -2.10
C ALA A 162 -22.76 12.10 -2.32
N ARG A 163 -23.13 11.28 -3.31
CA ARG A 163 -22.36 10.08 -3.68
C ARG A 163 -20.96 10.44 -4.18
N HIS A 164 -20.85 11.44 -5.06
CA HIS A 164 -19.54 11.90 -5.53
C HIS A 164 -18.70 12.44 -4.37
N CYS A 165 -19.26 13.33 -3.53
CA CYS A 165 -18.58 13.84 -2.34
C CYS A 165 -18.12 12.73 -1.39
N ALA A 166 -18.96 11.72 -1.17
CA ALA A 166 -18.62 10.54 -0.38
C ALA A 166 -17.44 9.77 -0.97
N ASN A 167 -17.43 9.53 -2.28
CA ASN A 167 -16.34 8.83 -2.97
C ASN A 167 -15.00 9.58 -2.85
N TYR A 168 -15.02 10.90 -3.05
CA TYR A 168 -13.83 11.74 -2.89
C TYR A 168 -13.35 11.78 -1.43
N LEU A 169 -14.26 11.87 -0.45
CA LEU A 169 -13.88 11.78 0.96
C LEU A 169 -13.22 10.45 1.27
N MET A 170 -13.81 9.32 0.87
CA MET A 170 -13.23 8.00 1.06
C MET A 170 -11.84 7.91 0.43
N LYS A 171 -11.66 8.44 -0.80
CA LYS A 171 -10.36 8.50 -1.47
C LYS A 171 -9.35 9.32 -0.67
N LYS A 172 -9.72 10.52 -0.19
CA LYS A 172 -8.84 11.39 0.62
C LYS A 172 -8.45 10.72 1.93
N VAL A 173 -9.43 10.19 2.67
CA VAL A 173 -9.19 9.50 3.95
C VAL A 173 -8.26 8.31 3.75
N ASN A 174 -8.53 7.46 2.74
CA ASN A 174 -7.67 6.32 2.43
C ASN A 174 -6.24 6.75 2.05
N GLN A 175 -6.10 7.80 1.25
CA GLN A 175 -4.79 8.35 0.89
C GLN A 175 -4.04 8.89 2.12
N THR A 176 -4.70 9.65 2.99
CA THR A 176 -4.11 10.17 4.23
C THR A 176 -3.70 9.05 5.16
N ILE A 177 -4.56 8.05 5.37
CA ILE A 177 -4.26 6.88 6.20
C ILE A 177 -3.07 6.11 5.63
N ARG A 178 -3.04 5.90 4.31
CA ARG A 178 -1.92 5.27 3.62
C ARG A 178 -0.64 6.07 3.86
N GLN A 179 -0.63 7.38 3.63
CA GLN A 179 0.54 8.21 3.88
C GLN A 179 1.03 8.15 5.33
N LEU A 180 0.12 8.18 6.31
CA LEU A 180 0.46 8.04 7.72
C LEU A 180 1.04 6.66 8.03
N ARG A 181 0.46 5.58 7.49
CA ARG A 181 1.01 4.22 7.60
C ARG A 181 2.39 4.10 6.98
N LEU A 182 2.59 4.67 5.80
CA LEU A 182 3.87 4.65 5.09
C LEU A 182 4.96 5.34 5.91
N ARG A 183 4.67 6.52 6.45
CA ARG A 183 5.59 7.26 7.34
C ARG A 183 5.89 6.50 8.63
N ASN A 184 4.95 5.69 9.10
CA ASN A 184 5.10 4.89 10.32
C ASN A 184 5.59 3.47 10.05
N THR A 185 5.92 3.08 8.81
CA THR A 185 6.41 1.72 8.51
C THR A 185 7.91 1.75 8.28
N VAL A 186 8.64 0.96 9.09
CA VAL A 186 10.09 0.80 8.98
C VAL A 186 10.42 -0.63 8.55
N VAL A 187 11.03 -0.79 7.39
CA VAL A 187 11.44 -2.09 6.85
C VAL A 187 12.92 -2.34 7.13
N VAL A 188 13.22 -3.30 8.00
CA VAL A 188 14.57 -3.74 8.32
C VAL A 188 15.04 -4.76 7.30
N LEU A 189 16.13 -4.46 6.58
CA LEU A 189 16.69 -5.35 5.57
C LEU A 189 17.79 -6.23 6.19
N ILE A 190 17.64 -7.55 6.10
CA ILE A 190 18.58 -8.53 6.66
C ILE A 190 19.15 -9.38 5.53
N HIS A 191 20.44 -9.24 5.26
CA HIS A 191 21.10 -9.95 4.16
C HIS A 191 21.50 -11.39 4.51
N GLY A 192 21.85 -12.17 3.48
CA GLY A 192 22.40 -13.51 3.59
C GLY A 192 23.92 -13.56 3.74
N ILE A 193 24.49 -14.76 3.66
CA ILE A 193 25.95 -14.98 3.73
C ILE A 193 26.66 -14.44 2.49
N ARG A 194 27.94 -14.06 2.65
CA ARG A 194 28.85 -13.62 1.56
C ARG A 194 28.48 -12.37 0.77
N THR A 195 27.37 -11.71 1.03
CA THR A 195 27.07 -10.44 0.34
C THR A 195 27.75 -9.27 1.05
N ARG A 196 28.26 -8.29 0.30
CA ARG A 196 28.44 -6.91 0.82
C ARG A 196 27.09 -6.18 0.94
N ALA A 197 25.99 -6.94 0.92
CA ALA A 197 24.62 -6.47 0.88
C ALA A 197 24.30 -5.43 -0.21
N LEU A 198 25.02 -5.46 -1.36
CA LEU A 198 24.88 -4.44 -2.41
C LEU A 198 23.45 -4.30 -2.93
N TRP A 199 22.70 -5.39 -2.97
CA TRP A 199 21.30 -5.40 -3.37
C TRP A 199 20.42 -4.54 -2.46
N GLN A 200 20.78 -4.33 -1.19
CA GLN A 200 20.01 -3.50 -0.28
C GLN A 200 19.91 -2.05 -0.76
N GLY A 201 20.88 -1.53 -1.53
CA GLY A 201 20.87 -0.16 -2.04
C GLY A 201 19.67 0.11 -2.98
N PRO A 202 19.56 -0.61 -4.11
CA PRO A 202 18.42 -0.48 -5.02
C PRO A 202 17.06 -0.76 -4.35
N ILE A 203 17.01 -1.74 -3.44
CA ILE A 203 15.78 -2.07 -2.70
C ILE A 203 15.38 -0.93 -1.76
N ARG A 204 16.32 -0.43 -0.97
CA ARG A 204 16.12 0.72 -0.08
C ARG A 204 15.57 1.91 -0.85
N GLN A 205 16.21 2.27 -1.97
CA GLN A 205 15.75 3.39 -2.79
C GLN A 205 14.33 3.18 -3.32
N THR A 206 13.98 1.94 -3.67
CA THR A 206 12.64 1.61 -4.17
C THR A 206 11.58 1.74 -3.07
N LEU A 207 11.86 1.26 -1.87
CA LEU A 207 10.99 1.38 -0.70
C LEU A 207 10.84 2.84 -0.25
N GLU A 208 11.94 3.60 -0.20
CA GLU A 208 11.94 5.01 0.20
C GLU A 208 11.16 5.89 -0.79
N ARG A 209 11.25 5.62 -2.10
CA ARG A 209 10.41 6.29 -3.11
C ARG A 209 8.92 6.00 -2.95
N ALA A 210 8.56 4.87 -2.35
CA ALA A 210 7.18 4.53 -2.02
C ALA A 210 6.71 5.13 -0.68
N GLY A 211 7.59 5.87 0.03
CA GLY A 211 7.27 6.53 1.30
C GLY A 211 7.57 5.70 2.56
N LEU A 212 8.17 4.52 2.43
CA LEU A 212 8.60 3.67 3.55
C LEU A 212 9.98 4.06 4.06
N VAL A 213 10.30 3.77 5.33
CA VAL A 213 11.66 3.90 5.85
C VAL A 213 12.37 2.56 5.74
N ALA A 214 13.43 2.44 4.94
CA ALA A 214 14.16 1.18 4.77
C ALA A 214 15.56 1.23 5.42
N ILE A 215 15.82 0.32 6.37
CA ILE A 215 17.04 0.31 7.18
C ILE A 215 17.83 -0.97 6.94
N PRO A 216 18.98 -0.91 6.25
CA PRO A 216 19.85 -2.07 6.09
C PRO A 216 20.57 -2.41 7.40
N THR A 217 20.56 -3.69 7.76
CA THR A 217 21.48 -4.25 8.77
C THR A 217 22.74 -4.77 8.10
N ASN A 218 23.86 -4.79 8.84
CA ASN A 218 25.10 -5.34 8.34
C ASN A 218 25.88 -6.01 9.47
N TYR A 219 26.06 -7.33 9.36
CA TYR A 219 26.81 -8.14 10.32
C TYR A 219 28.17 -8.60 9.79
N ASN A 220 28.66 -7.94 8.74
CA ASN A 220 29.86 -8.29 7.96
C ASN A 220 29.76 -9.68 7.30
N LYS A 221 30.84 -10.10 6.61
CA LYS A 221 30.88 -11.41 5.98
C LYS A 221 30.89 -12.52 7.04
N LEU A 222 29.82 -13.31 7.08
CA LEU A 222 29.87 -14.62 7.71
C LEU A 222 30.61 -15.58 6.76
N ASP A 223 31.58 -16.30 7.30
CA ASP A 223 32.34 -17.31 6.56
C ASP A 223 31.43 -18.49 6.20
N VAL A 224 31.58 -19.03 4.99
CA VAL A 224 30.89 -20.25 4.54
C VAL A 224 31.20 -21.40 5.49
N VAL A 225 32.44 -21.53 5.98
CA VAL A 225 32.80 -22.56 6.96
C VAL A 225 31.96 -22.41 8.23
N ARG A 226 31.85 -21.20 8.78
CA ARG A 226 31.05 -20.94 9.99
C ARG A 226 29.55 -21.16 9.78
N PHE A 227 29.05 -20.89 8.58
CA PHE A 227 27.68 -21.21 8.23
C PHE A 227 27.41 -22.71 8.21
N LEU A 228 28.31 -23.46 7.56
CA LEU A 228 28.19 -24.91 7.39
C LEU A 228 28.38 -25.68 8.69
N LEU A 229 29.13 -25.13 9.66
CA LEU A 229 29.27 -25.76 10.96
C LEU A 229 27.90 -25.88 11.66
N PRO A 230 27.58 -27.06 12.22
CA PRO A 230 26.28 -27.30 12.87
C PRO A 230 26.14 -26.61 14.23
N PHE A 231 27.20 -25.96 14.71
CA PHE A 231 27.27 -25.39 16.05
C PHE A 231 26.74 -23.95 16.10
N GLU A 232 25.71 -23.71 16.91
CA GLU A 232 25.09 -22.38 17.10
C GLU A 232 26.05 -21.30 17.56
N PHE A 233 27.04 -21.64 18.39
CA PHE A 233 27.96 -20.65 18.94
C PHE A 233 28.74 -19.91 17.83
N THR A 234 28.95 -20.55 16.67
CA THR A 234 29.60 -19.96 15.50
C THR A 234 28.77 -18.83 14.86
N LYS A 235 27.46 -18.81 15.10
CA LYS A 235 26.46 -17.89 14.54
C LYS A 235 25.99 -16.83 15.55
N ARG A 236 26.19 -17.06 16.85
CA ARG A 236 25.74 -16.19 17.96
C ARG A 236 26.15 -14.73 17.80
N ARG A 237 27.40 -14.45 17.41
CA ARG A 237 27.89 -13.07 17.25
C ARG A 237 27.11 -12.33 16.16
N THR A 238 26.85 -12.99 15.04
CA THR A 238 26.08 -12.44 13.93
C THR A 238 24.63 -12.19 14.33
N ILE A 239 23.99 -13.18 14.99
CA ILE A 239 22.60 -13.03 15.47
C ILE A 239 22.49 -11.85 16.44
N ARG A 240 23.36 -11.77 17.45
CA ARG A 240 23.38 -10.67 18.43
C ARG A 240 23.62 -9.32 17.78
N ARG A 241 24.42 -9.26 16.71
CA ARG A 241 24.68 -8.01 15.99
C ARG A 241 23.40 -7.51 15.32
N VAL A 242 22.70 -8.36 14.58
CA VAL A 242 21.43 -7.99 13.93
C VAL A 242 20.36 -7.67 14.97
N GLU A 243 20.29 -8.44 16.06
CA GLU A 243 19.39 -8.17 17.18
C GLU A 243 19.66 -6.79 17.81
N SER A 244 20.93 -6.42 18.00
CA SER A 244 21.31 -5.07 18.46
C SER A 244 20.88 -3.99 17.46
N ASP A 245 21.07 -4.22 16.15
CA ASP A 245 20.66 -3.26 15.13
C ASP A 245 19.13 -3.08 15.14
N VAL A 246 18.36 -4.17 15.29
CA VAL A 246 16.89 -4.13 15.41
C VAL A 246 16.45 -3.37 16.66
N ARG A 247 17.10 -3.59 17.81
CA ARG A 247 16.84 -2.80 19.03
C ARG A 247 17.08 -1.32 18.80
N SER A 248 18.19 -0.95 18.14
CA SER A 248 18.48 0.45 17.82
C SER A 248 17.45 1.06 16.88
N VAL A 249 16.95 0.29 15.91
CA VAL A 249 15.86 0.73 15.03
C VAL A 249 14.57 0.95 15.83
N ARG A 250 14.17 0.01 16.67
CA ARG A 250 12.99 0.15 17.53
C ARG A 250 13.09 1.36 18.46
N ALA A 251 14.26 1.59 19.07
CA ALA A 251 14.48 2.75 19.93
C ALA A 251 14.41 4.08 19.16
N LYS A 252 14.86 4.10 17.90
CA LYS A 252 14.78 5.28 17.03
C LYS A 252 13.37 5.54 16.51
N PHE A 253 12.56 4.50 16.34
CA PHE A 253 11.21 4.55 15.80
C PHE A 253 10.22 3.80 16.72
N PRO A 254 9.95 4.31 17.93
CA PRO A 254 9.16 3.59 18.94
C PRO A 254 7.74 3.27 18.47
N GLU A 255 7.08 4.25 17.85
CA GLU A 255 5.69 4.17 17.37
C GLU A 255 5.55 3.56 15.96
N ALA A 256 6.65 3.12 15.35
CA ALA A 256 6.61 2.59 13.98
C ALA A 256 6.25 1.10 13.94
N ASP A 257 5.51 0.73 12.90
CA ASP A 257 5.34 -0.66 12.49
C ASP A 257 6.66 -1.16 11.88
N LEU A 258 7.41 -1.94 12.65
CA LEU A 258 8.63 -2.59 12.14
C LEU A 258 8.25 -3.79 11.28
N SER A 259 8.79 -3.86 10.09
CA SER A 259 8.67 -4.99 9.17
C SER A 259 10.07 -5.52 8.82
N ILE A 260 10.16 -6.76 8.34
CA ILE A 260 11.43 -7.39 7.96
C ILE A 260 11.38 -7.79 6.49
N LEU A 261 12.50 -7.55 5.79
CA LEU A 261 12.81 -8.20 4.53
C LEU A 261 14.14 -8.95 4.70
N ALA A 262 14.08 -10.28 4.66
CA ALA A 262 15.22 -11.14 4.93
C ALA A 262 15.56 -12.03 3.74
N HIS A 263 16.85 -12.21 3.48
CA HIS A 263 17.34 -13.07 2.41
C HIS A 263 18.24 -14.18 2.95
N SER A 264 18.04 -15.43 2.49
CA SER A 264 18.92 -16.57 2.77
C SER A 264 19.18 -16.73 4.26
N PHE A 265 20.44 -16.68 4.73
CA PHE A 265 20.77 -16.73 6.17
C PHE A 265 20.10 -15.65 7.01
N GLY A 266 19.73 -14.51 6.41
CA GLY A 266 18.91 -13.51 7.07
C GLY A 266 17.58 -14.09 7.56
N THR A 267 16.97 -15.03 6.82
CA THR A 267 15.70 -15.65 7.24
C THR A 267 15.85 -16.51 8.48
N PHE A 268 17.01 -17.17 8.63
CA PHE A 268 17.35 -17.89 9.85
C PHE A 268 17.46 -16.94 11.05
N ILE A 269 18.13 -15.79 10.88
CA ILE A 269 18.21 -14.76 11.93
C ILE A 269 16.81 -14.24 12.26
N THR A 270 15.99 -13.94 11.25
CA THR A 270 14.61 -13.49 11.41
C THR A 270 13.77 -14.50 12.20
N GLY A 271 13.88 -15.80 11.93
CA GLY A 271 13.21 -16.82 12.74
C GLY A 271 13.63 -16.76 14.22
N ARG A 272 14.90 -16.50 14.52
CA ARG A 272 15.36 -16.33 15.91
C ARG A 272 14.82 -15.05 16.56
N LEU A 273 14.72 -13.96 15.81
CA LEU A 273 14.14 -12.70 16.28
C LEU A 273 12.65 -12.87 16.61
N ILE A 274 11.89 -13.51 15.70
CA ILE A 274 10.46 -13.75 15.87
C ILE A 274 10.18 -14.65 17.07
N LEU A 275 11.07 -15.61 17.38
CA LEU A 275 10.92 -16.46 18.57
C LEU A 275 11.33 -15.79 19.89
N ASN A 276 11.97 -14.61 19.85
CA ASN A 276 12.24 -13.81 21.03
C ASN A 276 11.06 -12.85 21.31
N GLU A 277 10.49 -12.89 22.51
CA GLU A 277 9.31 -12.10 22.90
C GLU A 277 9.54 -10.59 22.95
N GLU A 278 10.81 -10.17 22.99
CA GLU A 278 11.19 -8.75 22.92
C GLU A 278 10.81 -8.10 21.58
N HIS A 279 10.69 -8.90 20.51
CA HIS A 279 10.52 -8.39 19.15
C HIS A 279 9.13 -8.71 18.60
N ASN A 280 8.51 -7.69 18.02
CA ASN A 280 7.25 -7.78 17.28
C ASN A 280 7.41 -7.07 15.94
N PHE A 281 6.88 -7.68 14.88
CA PHE A 281 7.00 -7.19 13.51
C PHE A 281 5.63 -7.17 12.84
N SER A 282 5.27 -6.15 12.08
CA SER A 282 4.00 -6.14 11.33
C SER A 282 4.04 -7.18 10.20
N ARG A 283 4.93 -6.99 9.23
CA ARG A 283 5.02 -7.83 8.04
C ARG A 283 6.43 -8.35 7.81
N ILE A 284 6.54 -9.59 7.33
CA ILE A 284 7.83 -10.25 7.11
C ILE A 284 7.89 -10.88 5.72
N VAL A 285 8.93 -10.54 4.97
CA VAL A 285 9.28 -11.22 3.72
C VAL A 285 10.51 -12.09 3.93
N LEU A 286 10.43 -13.36 3.55
CA LEU A 286 11.53 -14.32 3.54
C LEU A 286 11.88 -14.68 2.10
N CYS A 287 13.09 -14.37 1.64
CA CYS A 287 13.55 -14.66 0.29
C CYS A 287 14.58 -15.79 0.31
N GLY A 288 14.36 -16.88 -0.44
CA GLY A 288 15.28 -18.01 -0.45
C GLY A 288 15.50 -18.59 0.95
N SER A 289 14.39 -18.74 1.70
CA SER A 289 14.42 -19.10 3.11
C SER A 289 15.12 -20.43 3.37
N ILE A 290 15.89 -20.49 4.45
CA ILE A 290 16.52 -21.73 4.93
C ILE A 290 15.93 -22.19 6.27
N LEU A 291 14.79 -21.65 6.69
CA LEU A 291 14.12 -22.12 7.91
C LEU A 291 13.59 -23.54 7.72
N PRO A 292 13.55 -24.37 8.78
CA PRO A 292 12.97 -25.71 8.71
C PRO A 292 11.48 -25.65 8.35
N ILE A 293 10.98 -26.68 7.65
CA ILE A 293 9.54 -26.82 7.33
C ILE A 293 8.70 -26.82 8.62
N GLU A 294 9.26 -27.40 9.69
CA GLU A 294 8.64 -27.50 11.02
C GLU A 294 8.90 -26.26 11.90
N PHE A 295 9.24 -25.11 11.31
CA PHE A 295 9.43 -23.91 12.11
C PHE A 295 8.15 -23.53 12.87
N GLU A 296 8.29 -23.26 14.17
CA GLU A 296 7.19 -23.06 15.13
C GLU A 296 6.54 -21.67 15.05
N PHE A 297 5.99 -21.32 13.88
CA PHE A 297 5.30 -20.03 13.69
C PHE A 297 4.15 -19.80 14.67
N ALA A 298 3.43 -20.87 15.04
CA ALA A 298 2.30 -20.81 15.96
C ALA A 298 2.69 -20.24 17.33
N SER A 299 3.87 -20.61 17.84
CA SER A 299 4.41 -20.07 19.11
C SER A 299 4.69 -18.55 19.05
N ALA A 300 4.69 -17.98 17.86
CA ALA A 300 4.97 -16.57 17.62
C ALA A 300 3.85 -15.83 16.89
N ALA A 301 2.66 -16.43 16.75
CA ALA A 301 1.60 -15.90 15.91
C ALA A 301 1.10 -14.49 16.32
N SER A 302 1.23 -14.11 17.59
CA SER A 302 0.91 -12.75 18.06
C SER A 302 1.99 -11.71 17.78
N ARG A 303 3.18 -12.14 17.37
CA ARG A 303 4.36 -11.29 17.17
C ARG A 303 4.53 -10.86 15.71
N PHE A 304 3.66 -11.35 14.84
CA PHE A 304 3.57 -10.89 13.47
C PHE A 304 2.14 -10.89 12.92
N SER A 305 1.87 -9.99 11.98
CA SER A 305 0.57 -9.96 11.30
C SER A 305 0.55 -10.90 10.10
N GLU A 306 1.60 -10.90 9.29
CA GLU A 306 1.68 -11.74 8.08
C GLU A 306 3.13 -12.04 7.69
N ILE A 307 3.35 -13.23 7.11
CA ILE A 307 4.63 -13.64 6.54
C ILE A 307 4.42 -14.09 5.09
N VAL A 308 5.24 -13.57 4.19
CA VAL A 308 5.38 -14.05 2.81
C VAL A 308 6.73 -14.71 2.63
N ASN A 309 6.74 -15.92 2.08
CA ASN A 309 7.94 -16.64 1.69
C ASN A 309 8.05 -16.66 0.16
N GLU A 310 9.09 -16.03 -0.39
CA GLU A 310 9.41 -16.05 -1.81
C GLU A 310 10.12 -17.35 -2.15
N VAL A 311 9.46 -18.19 -2.96
CA VAL A 311 9.93 -19.52 -3.33
C VAL A 311 10.46 -19.51 -4.76
N GLY A 312 11.74 -19.80 -4.91
CA GLY A 312 12.40 -19.88 -6.22
C GLY A 312 12.43 -21.32 -6.72
N SER A 313 11.70 -21.61 -7.80
CA SER A 313 11.66 -22.97 -8.38
C SER A 313 13.03 -23.49 -8.84
N SER A 314 13.99 -22.60 -9.12
CA SER A 314 15.37 -22.95 -9.51
C SER A 314 16.39 -22.64 -8.42
N ASP A 315 15.95 -22.29 -7.21
CA ASP A 315 16.84 -22.04 -6.09
C ASP A 315 17.28 -23.36 -5.44
N ILE A 316 18.53 -23.76 -5.67
CA ILE A 316 19.10 -24.99 -5.13
C ILE A 316 19.61 -24.87 -3.70
N TRP A 317 19.84 -23.65 -3.21
CA TRP A 317 20.61 -23.44 -1.98
C TRP A 317 19.86 -23.82 -0.72
N PRO A 318 18.54 -23.53 -0.57
CA PRO A 318 17.78 -24.04 0.55
C PRO A 318 17.76 -25.57 0.61
N ALA A 319 17.56 -26.23 -0.52
CA ALA A 319 17.63 -27.70 -0.63
C ALA A 319 19.00 -28.24 -0.17
N ALA A 320 20.09 -27.65 -0.64
CA ALA A 320 21.43 -28.02 -0.21
C ALA A 320 21.67 -27.73 1.29
N ALA A 321 21.23 -26.57 1.78
CA ALA A 321 21.39 -26.18 3.19
C ALA A 321 20.68 -27.15 4.14
N ALA A 322 19.49 -27.64 3.77
CA ALA A 322 18.75 -28.63 4.54
C ALA A 322 19.52 -29.95 4.76
N LYS A 323 20.43 -30.31 3.83
CA LYS A 323 21.27 -31.50 3.95
C LYS A 323 22.46 -31.32 4.89
N LEU A 324 22.82 -30.07 5.19
CA LEU A 324 24.02 -29.72 5.96
C LEU A 324 23.76 -29.64 7.47
N GLY A 325 22.49 -29.68 7.91
CA GLY A 325 22.17 -29.82 9.32
C GLY A 325 20.67 -29.76 9.62
N ARG A 326 20.28 -30.30 10.78
CA ARG A 326 18.88 -30.38 11.24
C ARG A 326 18.18 -29.03 11.47
N ARG A 327 18.93 -27.92 11.40
CA ARG A 327 18.45 -26.56 11.72
C ARG A 327 18.06 -25.76 10.49
N TYR A 328 18.37 -26.27 9.30
CA TYR A 328 18.02 -25.64 8.03
C TYR A 328 16.98 -26.48 7.30
N GLY A 329 16.12 -25.80 6.54
CA GLY A 329 15.12 -26.43 5.71
C GLY A 329 15.13 -25.90 4.28
N PRO A 330 14.48 -26.62 3.37
CA PRO A 330 14.50 -26.31 1.96
C PRO A 330 13.36 -25.34 1.56
N THR A 331 12.90 -24.52 2.50
CA THR A 331 11.62 -23.77 2.39
C THR A 331 11.65 -22.66 1.35
N GLY A 332 12.81 -22.12 1.00
CA GLY A 332 12.97 -21.21 -0.14
C GLY A 332 12.90 -21.89 -1.51
N SER A 333 13.01 -23.21 -1.56
CA SER A 333 12.92 -24.02 -2.80
C SER A 333 11.57 -24.70 -2.96
N PHE A 334 10.96 -25.15 -1.85
CA PHE A 334 9.73 -25.94 -1.85
C PHE A 334 8.53 -25.24 -1.20
N GLY A 335 8.73 -24.11 -0.53
CA GLY A 335 7.72 -23.49 0.33
C GLY A 335 7.65 -24.13 1.71
N PHE A 336 6.92 -23.49 2.62
CA PHE A 336 6.54 -24.08 3.90
C PHE A 336 5.29 -24.97 3.76
N ASN A 337 4.34 -24.58 2.90
CA ASN A 337 3.01 -25.18 2.76
C ASN A 337 2.32 -25.38 4.12
N ARG A 338 2.37 -24.36 4.98
CA ARG A 338 1.83 -24.39 6.35
C ARG A 338 1.07 -23.11 6.69
N PRO A 339 0.20 -23.13 7.71
CA PRO A 339 -0.46 -21.93 8.22
C PRO A 339 0.55 -20.84 8.63
N PHE A 340 0.06 -19.61 8.74
CA PHE A 340 0.82 -18.39 9.13
C PHE A 340 1.83 -17.87 8.09
N VAL A 341 2.17 -18.65 7.08
CA VAL A 341 3.08 -18.23 6.00
C VAL A 341 2.43 -18.43 4.64
N ARG A 342 2.48 -17.40 3.80
CA ARG A 342 2.05 -17.49 2.40
C ARG A 342 3.25 -17.72 1.51
N ASP A 343 3.29 -18.85 0.83
CA ASP A 343 4.31 -19.14 -0.18
C ASP A 343 3.93 -18.47 -1.50
N ARG A 344 4.74 -17.52 -1.96
CA ARG A 344 4.63 -16.95 -3.30
C ARG A 344 5.71 -17.57 -4.18
N ARG A 345 5.29 -18.33 -5.19
CA ARG A 345 6.19 -19.11 -6.06
C ARG A 345 6.58 -18.32 -7.29
N HIS A 346 7.81 -18.55 -7.77
CA HIS A 346 8.36 -17.90 -8.96
C HIS A 346 9.06 -18.91 -9.87
N ALA A 347 8.58 -19.01 -11.10
CA ALA A 347 9.11 -19.89 -12.13
C ALA A 347 10.49 -19.41 -12.60
N LYS A 348 11.46 -20.32 -12.69
CA LYS A 348 12.85 -20.06 -13.14
C LYS A 348 13.68 -19.14 -12.24
N PHE A 349 13.16 -18.73 -11.07
CA PHE A 349 13.89 -17.88 -10.14
C PHE A 349 14.91 -18.71 -9.35
N GLY A 350 16.14 -18.19 -9.28
CA GLY A 350 17.22 -18.67 -8.43
C GLY A 350 17.35 -17.83 -7.15
N HIS A 351 18.39 -18.12 -6.36
CA HIS A 351 18.54 -17.63 -4.99
C HIS A 351 18.47 -16.11 -4.79
N SER A 352 18.96 -15.34 -5.76
CA SER A 352 19.05 -13.88 -5.69
C SER A 352 18.18 -13.19 -6.75
N SER A 353 17.38 -13.94 -7.51
CA SER A 353 16.54 -13.40 -8.58
C SER A 353 15.53 -12.35 -8.06
N PHE A 354 15.09 -12.48 -6.81
CA PHE A 354 14.18 -11.52 -6.15
C PHE A 354 14.82 -10.17 -5.84
N LEU A 355 16.15 -10.10 -5.71
CA LEU A 355 16.85 -9.00 -5.03
C LEU A 355 17.13 -7.80 -5.97
N ASN A 356 16.08 -7.30 -6.61
CA ASN A 356 16.16 -6.18 -7.55
C ASN A 356 14.99 -5.20 -7.40
N ALA A 357 15.16 -3.98 -7.91
CA ALA A 357 14.21 -2.88 -7.76
C ALA A 357 12.85 -3.17 -8.43
N GLU A 358 12.84 -3.85 -9.57
CA GLU A 358 11.60 -4.18 -10.29
C GLU A 358 10.74 -5.14 -9.48
N PHE A 359 11.35 -6.21 -8.97
CA PHE A 359 10.68 -7.18 -8.12
C PHE A 359 10.14 -6.53 -6.84
N CYS A 360 10.94 -5.68 -6.20
CA CYS A 360 10.52 -4.93 -5.03
C CYS A 360 9.33 -4.02 -5.29
N LYS A 361 9.37 -3.26 -6.39
CA LYS A 361 8.27 -2.36 -6.77
C LYS A 361 6.98 -3.15 -7.04
N ARG A 362 7.08 -4.31 -7.68
CA ARG A 362 5.93 -5.15 -8.02
C ARG A 362 5.33 -5.86 -6.82
N PHE A 363 6.17 -6.42 -5.93
CA PHE A 363 5.71 -7.37 -4.93
C PHE A 363 5.87 -6.93 -3.48
N TRP A 364 6.93 -6.18 -3.15
CA TRP A 364 7.22 -5.80 -1.75
C TRP A 364 6.63 -4.46 -1.37
N VAL A 365 6.59 -3.50 -2.30
CA VAL A 365 5.94 -2.20 -2.06
C VAL A 365 4.44 -2.42 -1.76
N PRO A 366 3.62 -3.08 -2.60
CA PRO A 366 2.21 -3.29 -2.26
C PRO A 366 2.01 -4.07 -0.97
N TYR A 367 2.89 -5.05 -0.70
CA TYR A 367 2.85 -5.83 0.52
C TYR A 367 3.10 -4.99 1.78
N PHE A 368 4.19 -4.22 1.83
CA PHE A 368 4.50 -3.40 3.00
C PHE A 368 3.59 -2.17 3.16
N CYS A 369 3.09 -1.62 2.05
CA CYS A 369 2.20 -0.45 2.08
C CYS A 369 0.76 -0.85 2.44
N ASP A 370 0.23 -1.83 1.74
CA ASP A 370 -1.21 -2.07 1.65
C ASP A 370 -1.60 -3.48 2.15
N GLY A 371 -0.63 -4.38 2.36
CA GLY A 371 -0.89 -5.78 2.73
C GLY A 371 -1.34 -6.64 1.55
N GLU A 372 -1.12 -6.17 0.33
CA GLU A 372 -1.49 -6.92 -0.87
C GLU A 372 -0.48 -8.04 -1.13
N VAL A 373 -1.00 -9.26 -1.32
CA VAL A 373 -0.22 -10.44 -1.64
C VAL A 373 -0.69 -11.01 -2.97
N ASP A 374 0.08 -10.74 -4.03
CA ASP A 374 -0.05 -11.42 -5.33
C ASP A 374 0.22 -12.92 -5.16
N ALA A 375 -0.50 -13.77 -5.90
CA ALA A 375 -0.35 -15.22 -5.86
C ALA A 375 0.97 -15.73 -6.46
N GLY A 376 1.66 -14.92 -7.28
CA GLY A 376 2.84 -15.34 -8.03
C GLY A 376 2.50 -16.40 -9.08
N ASP A 377 3.48 -17.23 -9.41
CA ASP A 377 3.33 -18.33 -10.36
C ASP A 377 2.81 -19.59 -9.63
N ALA A 378 1.49 -19.70 -9.46
CA ALA A 378 0.85 -20.76 -8.67
C ALA A 378 1.31 -22.19 -9.07
N ASP A 379 1.55 -22.42 -10.37
CA ASP A 379 1.95 -23.72 -10.92
C ASP A 379 3.47 -23.94 -10.94
N ALA A 380 4.27 -23.01 -10.41
CA ALA A 380 5.72 -23.13 -10.42
C ALA A 380 6.20 -24.25 -9.49
N SER A 381 6.59 -25.37 -10.09
CA SER A 381 7.15 -26.51 -9.38
C SER A 381 8.69 -26.44 -9.31
N PRO A 382 9.32 -27.01 -8.27
CA PRO A 382 10.77 -27.06 -8.17
C PRO A 382 11.39 -27.77 -9.38
N SER A 383 12.48 -27.20 -9.90
CA SER A 383 13.24 -27.76 -11.01
C SER A 383 13.80 -29.15 -10.70
N LEU A 384 14.09 -29.93 -11.73
CA LEU A 384 14.66 -31.28 -11.58
C LEU A 384 15.93 -31.26 -10.73
N LEU A 385 16.81 -30.28 -10.93
CA LEU A 385 18.05 -30.15 -10.15
C LEU A 385 17.78 -29.94 -8.65
N VAL A 386 16.79 -29.11 -8.30
CA VAL A 386 16.38 -28.89 -6.90
C VAL A 386 15.88 -30.20 -6.28
N ARG A 387 15.04 -30.95 -6.99
CA ARG A 387 14.51 -32.25 -6.52
C ARG A 387 15.60 -33.30 -6.38
N LEU A 388 16.59 -33.32 -7.28
CA LEU A 388 17.73 -34.23 -7.23
C LEU A 388 18.60 -33.95 -6.00
N ILE A 389 18.90 -32.68 -5.72
CA ILE A 389 19.65 -32.27 -4.52
C ILE A 389 18.89 -32.65 -3.24
N ASP A 390 17.58 -32.41 -3.22
CA ASP A 390 16.76 -32.77 -2.07
C ASP A 390 16.62 -34.30 -1.89
N SER A 391 16.69 -35.09 -2.94
CA SER A 391 16.67 -36.56 -2.84
C SER A 391 18.02 -37.14 -2.42
N MET A 392 19.09 -36.34 -2.45
CA MET A 392 20.44 -36.81 -2.13
C MET A 392 20.59 -37.09 -0.62
N PRO A 393 21.14 -38.26 -0.23
CA PRO A 393 21.46 -38.55 1.17
C PRO A 393 22.43 -37.51 1.74
N SER A 394 22.21 -37.09 2.99
CA SER A 394 23.01 -36.04 3.64
C SER A 394 24.50 -36.37 3.69
N VAL A 395 24.87 -37.65 3.78
CA VAL A 395 26.26 -38.14 3.78
C VAL A 395 27.04 -37.72 2.53
N TRP A 396 26.38 -37.62 1.37
CA TRP A 396 27.05 -37.23 0.13
C TRP A 396 27.30 -35.73 0.07
N VAL A 397 26.34 -34.92 0.52
CA VAL A 397 26.50 -33.47 0.55
C VAL A 397 27.56 -33.07 1.57
N THR A 398 27.55 -33.69 2.75
CA THR A 398 28.60 -33.47 3.76
C THR A 398 29.96 -33.95 3.27
N PHE A 399 30.04 -35.10 2.59
CA PHE A 399 31.27 -35.59 1.98
C PHE A 399 31.87 -34.61 0.96
N TRP A 400 31.06 -34.11 0.02
CA TRP A 400 31.53 -33.13 -0.98
C TRP A 400 31.92 -31.80 -0.34
N VAL A 401 31.19 -31.33 0.68
CA VAL A 401 31.57 -30.15 1.44
C VAL A 401 32.89 -30.37 2.19
N SER A 402 33.10 -31.53 2.81
CA SER A 402 34.36 -31.88 3.45
C SER A 402 35.52 -31.90 2.45
N ILE A 403 35.33 -32.46 1.25
CA ILE A 403 36.33 -32.40 0.17
C ILE A 403 36.62 -30.96 -0.24
N ALA A 404 35.59 -30.14 -0.46
CA ALA A 404 35.76 -28.74 -0.82
C ALA A 404 36.54 -27.96 0.26
N LEU A 405 36.25 -28.22 1.54
CA LEU A 405 36.96 -27.62 2.66
C LEU A 405 38.43 -28.07 2.70
N LEU A 406 38.72 -29.36 2.50
CA LEU A 406 40.09 -29.92 2.48
C LEU A 406 40.90 -29.44 1.26
N SER A 407 40.25 -29.24 0.12
CA SER A 407 40.90 -28.67 -1.07
C SER A 407 41.21 -27.18 -0.90
N SER A 408 40.35 -26.43 -0.19
CA SER A 408 40.57 -25.01 0.10
C SER A 408 41.72 -24.76 1.08
N THR A 409 41.94 -25.67 2.03
CA THR A 409 43.10 -25.60 2.94
C THR A 409 44.41 -26.00 2.26
N SER A 410 44.36 -26.85 1.22
CA SER A 410 45.53 -27.23 0.44
C SER A 410 46.03 -26.10 -0.47
N ILE A 411 45.12 -25.26 -0.98
CA ILE A 411 45.49 -24.04 -1.73
C ILE A 411 46.18 -23.00 -0.82
N TYR A 412 45.82 -22.95 0.47
CA TYR A 412 46.45 -22.04 1.43
C TYR A 412 47.87 -22.48 1.87
N ARG A 413 48.23 -23.76 1.72
CA ARG A 413 49.59 -24.26 2.02
C ARG A 413 50.57 -24.14 0.85
N PHE A 414 50.11 -23.78 -0.34
CA PHE A 414 50.97 -23.61 -1.52
C PHE A 414 51.35 -22.15 -1.79
N PHE A 415 50.73 -21.20 -1.06
CA PHE A 415 50.92 -19.76 -1.23
C PHE A 415 51.47 -19.04 0.02
N PHE A 416 51.88 -19.78 1.05
CA PHE A 416 52.61 -19.24 2.22
C PHE A 416 53.79 -20.12 2.59
#